data_AF-A0A540MEX2-F1
#
_entry.id   AF-A0A540MEX2-F1
#
_cell.length_a   1.000
_cell.length_b   1.000
_cell.length_c   1.000
_cell.angle_alpha   90.00
_cell.angle_beta   90.00
_cell.angle_gamma   90.00
#
_symmetry.space_group_name_H-M   'P 1'
#
loop_
_entity.id
_entity.type
_entity.pdbx_description
1 polymer ?
#
loop_
_entity_poly.entity_id
_entity_poly.type
_entity_poly.pdbx_seq_one_letter_code
_entity_poly.pdbx_strand_id
1 'polypeptide(L)'
;MENCYKALPVGGKLIACEPVLPEKSDESHQTGALLENDIFVMTIYTAKGKNRFEDELRQLGLSAGFSRFRPFYMDNFYTVLEFQK
;
A
#
# COMPACT_ATOMS: atom_id res chain seq x y z
N MET A 1 -1.25 11.61 -1.60
CA MET A 1 -1.14 11.19 -3.01
C MET A 1 -1.41 12.35 -3.98
N GLU A 2 -2.38 13.23 -3.73
CA GLU A 2 -2.69 14.38 -4.61
C GLU A 2 -1.48 15.27 -4.94
N ASN A 3 -0.63 15.60 -3.96
CA ASN A 3 0.55 16.42 -4.21
C ASN A 3 1.54 15.72 -5.16
N CYS A 4 1.73 14.40 -5.01
CA CYS A 4 2.55 13.60 -5.93
C CYS A 4 1.94 13.61 -7.33
N TYR A 5 0.62 13.40 -7.44
CA TYR A 5 -0.07 13.46 -8.73
C TYR A 5 0.11 14.81 -9.42
N LYS A 6 -0.03 15.93 -8.70
CA LYS A 6 0.19 17.28 -9.24
C LYS A 6 1.63 17.51 -9.70
N ALA A 7 2.62 16.97 -8.98
CA ALA A 7 4.03 17.13 -9.30
C ALA A 7 4.51 16.27 -10.49
N LEU A 8 3.83 15.16 -10.79
CA LEU A 8 4.23 14.26 -11.87
C LEU A 8 3.84 14.81 -13.25
N PRO A 9 4.72 14.68 -14.27
CA PRO A 9 4.37 14.98 -15.66
C PRO A 9 3.37 13.96 -16.22
N VAL A 10 2.84 14.21 -17.42
CA VAL A 10 2.05 13.20 -18.16
C VAL A 10 2.90 11.94 -18.36
N GLY A 11 2.36 10.77 -18.05
CA GLY A 11 3.11 9.51 -18.08
C GLY A 11 4.03 9.29 -16.88
N GLY A 12 4.07 10.21 -15.91
CA GLY A 12 4.79 10.02 -14.65
C GLY A 12 4.15 8.97 -13.74
N LYS A 13 4.93 8.40 -12.82
CA LYS A 13 4.47 7.39 -11.87
C LYS A 13 4.92 7.65 -10.44
N LEU A 14 4.09 7.27 -9.50
CA LEU A 14 4.41 7.18 -8.08
C LEU A 14 4.66 5.71 -7.73
N ILE A 15 5.79 5.43 -7.08
CA ILE A 15 6.15 4.12 -6.58
C ILE A 15 6.08 4.18 -5.05
N ALA A 16 5.24 3.35 -4.45
CA ALA A 16 5.20 3.15 -3.00
C ALA A 16 5.70 1.74 -2.66
N CYS A 17 6.36 1.59 -1.53
CA CYS A 17 6.83 0.30 -1.01
C CYS A 17 6.18 0.13 0.37
N GLU A 18 5.12 -0.67 0.43
CA GLU A 18 4.25 -0.78 1.60
C GLU A 18 3.86 -2.24 1.82
N PRO A 19 3.64 -2.67 3.07
CA PRO A 19 2.96 -3.93 3.34
C PRO A 19 1.51 -3.85 2.85
N VAL A 20 1.05 -4.94 2.22
CA VAL A 20 -0.33 -5.09 1.74
C VAL A 20 -0.95 -6.24 2.51
N LEU A 21 -2.09 -5.98 3.16
CA LEU A 21 -2.80 -7.02 3.90
C LEU A 21 -3.46 -8.01 2.92
N PRO A 22 -3.40 -9.33 3.20
CA PRO A 22 -4.14 -10.31 2.43
C PRO A 22 -5.63 -10.20 2.74
N GLU A 23 -6.50 -10.46 1.75
CA GLU A 23 -7.96 -10.44 1.95
C GLU A 23 -8.44 -11.49 2.96
N LYS A 24 -7.68 -12.58 3.11
CA LYS A 24 -7.95 -13.66 4.05
C LYS A 24 -6.72 -13.91 4.89
N SER A 25 -6.91 -14.08 6.19
CA SER A 25 -5.86 -14.53 7.08
C SER A 25 -5.69 -16.04 7.02
N ASP A 26 -4.46 -16.50 7.13
CA ASP A 26 -4.09 -17.91 7.31
C ASP A 26 -3.04 -18.06 8.44
N GLU A 27 -2.61 -19.29 8.71
CA GLU A 27 -1.61 -19.62 9.73
C GLU A 27 -0.16 -19.46 9.21
N SER A 28 0.04 -18.81 8.05
CA SER A 28 1.39 -18.60 7.53
C SER A 28 2.16 -17.58 8.34
N HIS A 29 3.49 -17.74 8.39
CA HIS A 29 4.39 -16.74 8.99
C HIS A 29 4.24 -15.36 8.33
N GLN A 30 3.88 -15.32 7.05
CA GLN A 30 3.67 -14.09 6.31
C GLN A 30 2.47 -13.31 6.84
N THR A 31 1.31 -13.97 6.94
CA THR A 31 0.11 -13.34 7.50
C THR A 31 0.35 -12.89 8.94
N GLY A 32 1.01 -13.74 9.75
CA GLY A 32 1.39 -13.38 11.12
C GLY A 32 2.21 -12.09 11.17
N ALA A 33 3.29 -12.00 10.38
CA ALA A 33 4.17 -10.83 10.35
C ALA A 33 3.44 -9.54 9.89
N LEU A 34 2.56 -9.63 8.89
CA LEU A 34 1.80 -8.48 8.39
C LEU A 34 0.79 -7.94 9.41
N LEU A 35 0.12 -8.83 10.14
CA LEU A 35 -0.84 -8.47 11.18
C LEU A 35 -0.14 -7.95 12.45
N GLU A 36 0.96 -8.57 12.85
CA GLU A 36 1.82 -8.06 13.94
C GLU A 36 2.35 -6.66 13.62
N ASN A 37 2.74 -6.42 12.37
CA ASN A 37 3.18 -5.11 11.93
C ASN A 37 2.06 -4.07 12.01
N ASP A 38 0.82 -4.41 11.66
CA ASP A 38 -0.32 -3.49 11.76
C ASP A 38 -0.54 -3.02 13.21
N ILE A 39 -0.50 -3.96 14.16
CA ILE A 39 -0.56 -3.68 15.60
C ILE A 39 0.63 -2.82 16.03
N PHE A 40 1.84 -3.17 15.59
CA PHE A 40 3.06 -2.41 15.90
C PHE A 40 2.96 -0.96 15.42
N VAL A 41 2.52 -0.73 14.17
CA VAL A 41 2.36 0.60 13.59
C VAL A 41 1.35 1.43 14.38
N MET A 42 0.21 0.83 14.73
CA MET A 42 -0.83 1.48 15.52
C MET A 42 -0.33 1.86 16.93
N THR A 43 0.41 0.97 17.59
CA THR A 43 0.82 1.12 19.00
C THR A 43 2.05 2.00 19.19
N ILE A 44 3.01 1.96 18.26
CA ILE A 44 4.30 2.63 18.42
C ILE A 44 4.35 3.99 17.70
N TYR A 45 3.81 4.08 16.48
CA TYR A 45 3.96 5.30 15.68
C TYR A 45 2.76 6.23 15.78
N THR A 46 1.55 5.73 15.55
CA THR A 46 0.34 6.55 15.59
C THR A 46 -0.90 5.70 15.72
N ALA A 47 -1.80 6.07 16.64
CA ALA A 47 -3.03 5.32 16.91
C ALA A 47 -3.98 5.17 15.70
N LYS A 48 -3.75 5.94 14.62
CA LYS A 48 -4.50 5.84 13.35
C LYS A 48 -3.70 5.18 12.23
N GLY A 49 -2.47 4.76 12.50
CA GLY A 49 -1.62 4.05 11.57
C GLY A 49 -2.18 2.66 11.34
N LYS A 50 -2.28 2.28 10.06
CA LYS A 50 -2.75 0.96 9.65
C LYS A 50 -2.13 0.58 8.31
N ASN A 51 -1.90 -0.71 8.15
CA ASN A 51 -1.69 -1.36 6.88
C ASN A 51 -3.03 -1.42 6.12
N ARG A 52 -2.96 -1.59 4.80
CA ARG A 52 -4.14 -1.51 3.94
C ARG A 52 -4.23 -2.71 3.03
N PHE A 53 -5.47 -3.06 2.69
CA PHE A 53 -5.73 -4.02 1.63
C PHE A 53 -5.38 -3.40 0.27
N GLU A 54 -5.12 -4.25 -0.73
CA GLU A 54 -4.79 -3.80 -2.08
C GLU A 54 -5.88 -2.87 -2.64
N ASP A 55 -7.15 -3.21 -2.44
CA ASP A 55 -8.28 -2.44 -2.93
C ASP A 55 -8.36 -1.04 -2.29
N GLU A 56 -8.06 -0.90 -1.00
CA GLU A 56 -8.00 0.41 -0.34
C GLU A 56 -6.90 1.28 -0.95
N LEU A 57 -5.72 0.69 -1.23
CA LEU A 57 -4.61 1.38 -1.87
C LEU A 57 -4.96 1.79 -3.30
N ARG A 58 -5.60 0.90 -4.07
CA ARG A 58 -6.10 1.19 -5.41
C ARG A 58 -7.07 2.37 -5.39
N GLN A 59 -8.05 2.36 -4.48
CA GLN A 59 -9.02 3.44 -4.35
C GLN A 59 -8.36 4.76 -3.94
N LEU A 60 -7.33 4.74 -3.08
CA LEU A 60 -6.54 5.95 -2.74
C LEU A 60 -5.83 6.54 -3.95
N GLY A 61 -5.27 5.70 -4.82
CA GLY A 61 -4.67 6.13 -6.08
C GLY A 61 -5.69 6.79 -7.00
N LEU A 62 -6.82 6.11 -7.22
CA LEU A 62 -7.91 6.60 -8.08
C LEU A 62 -8.46 7.93 -7.59
N SER A 63 -8.72 8.06 -6.29
CA SER A 63 -9.24 9.29 -5.69
C SER A 63 -8.25 10.46 -5.72
N ALA A 64 -6.94 10.18 -5.79
CA ALA A 64 -5.92 11.20 -6.00
C ALA A 64 -5.71 11.59 -7.47
N GLY A 65 -6.36 10.90 -8.42
CA GLY A 65 -6.31 11.17 -9.85
C GLY A 65 -5.47 10.20 -10.69
N PHE A 66 -4.78 9.23 -10.07
CA PHE A 66 -4.02 8.23 -10.82
C PHE A 66 -4.97 7.33 -11.63
N SER A 67 -4.61 7.03 -12.87
CA SER A 67 -5.46 6.31 -13.81
C SER A 67 -5.24 4.79 -13.78
N ARG A 68 -4.07 4.34 -13.33
CA ARG A 68 -3.73 2.92 -13.25
C ARG A 68 -2.95 2.59 -11.98
N PHE A 69 -3.22 1.40 -11.46
CA PHE A 69 -2.59 0.82 -10.28
C PHE A 69 -2.07 -0.58 -10.62
N ARG A 70 -0.85 -0.90 -10.16
CA ARG A 70 -0.24 -2.21 -10.35
C ARG A 70 0.62 -2.61 -9.14
N PRO A 71 0.26 -3.68 -8.42
CA PRO A 71 1.12 -4.24 -7.38
C PRO A 71 2.17 -5.19 -7.97
N PHE A 72 3.34 -5.24 -7.33
CA PHE A 72 4.42 -6.17 -7.60
C PHE A 72 4.84 -6.82 -6.28
N TYR A 73 4.54 -8.11 -6.15
CA TYR A 73 4.90 -8.94 -5.00
C TYR A 73 6.29 -9.53 -5.21
N MET A 74 7.32 -8.83 -4.73
CA MET A 74 8.71 -9.28 -4.84
C MET A 74 9.23 -9.93 -3.56
N ASP A 75 8.65 -9.55 -2.42
CA ASP A 75 9.00 -10.03 -1.10
C ASP A 75 7.73 -10.43 -0.33
N ASN A 76 7.88 -11.24 0.72
CA ASN A 76 6.75 -11.69 1.53
C ASN A 76 6.16 -10.58 2.41
N PHE A 77 6.93 -9.54 2.70
CA PHE A 77 6.51 -8.46 3.58
C PHE A 77 6.20 -7.17 2.81
N TYR A 78 7.11 -6.75 1.93
CA TYR A 78 6.94 -5.51 1.16
C TYR A 78 6.38 -5.75 -0.24
N THR A 79 5.40 -4.94 -0.62
CA THR A 79 4.87 -4.88 -1.98
C THR A 79 5.26 -3.56 -2.63
N VAL A 80 5.72 -3.63 -3.88
CA VAL A 80 5.94 -2.43 -4.69
C VAL A 80 4.64 -2.08 -5.41
N LEU A 81 4.13 -0.89 -5.16
CA LEU A 81 2.87 -0.39 -5.69
C LEU A 81 3.15 0.73 -6.69
N GLU A 82 2.82 0.50 -7.95
CA GLU A 82 2.94 1.50 -9.00
C GLU A 82 1.59 2.18 -9.24
N PHE A 83 1.58 3.51 -9.12
CA PHE A 83 0.45 4.37 -9.47
C PHE A 83 0.85 5.24 -10.65
N GLN A 84 0.20 5.03 -11.78
CA GLN A 84 0.48 5.71 -13.04
C GLN A 84 -0.49 6.89 -13.20
N LYS A 85 0.07 8.07 -13.50
CA LYS A 85 -0.71 9.24 -13.90
C LYS A 85 -1.25 9.04 -15.30
#